data_AF-A0A2X5NMG3-F1
#
_entry.id   AF-A0A2X5NMG3-F1
#
_cell.length_a   1.000
_cell.length_b   1.000
_cell.length_c   1.000
_cell.angle_alpha   90.00
_cell.angle_beta   90.00
_cell.angle_gamma   90.00
#
_symmetry.space_group_name_H-M   'P 1'
#
loop_
_entity.id
_entity.type
_entity.pdbx_description
1 polymer ?
#
loop_
_entity_poly.entity_id
_entity_poly.type
_entity_poly.pdbx_seq_one_letter_code
_entity_poly.pdbx_strand_id
1 'polypeptide(L)'
;MKKVLAVIGVFCIFLIQPAVRASELTYLFMPAVRQDKPQSMLVMMHGYGANEQDFNDFPVIVPGNMIVVSLRAPLPVAGDSYQWYRGQINRRMLPPISKAAVMQWFRR
;
A
#
# COMPACT_ATOMS: atom_id res chain seq x y z
N MET A 1 -20.99 -37.42 29.60
CA MET A 1 -19.55 -37.33 29.25
C MET A 1 -19.33 -36.96 27.77
N LYS A 2 -19.92 -37.67 26.79
CA LYS A 2 -19.74 -37.39 25.34
C LYS A 2 -20.14 -35.96 24.89
N LYS A 3 -21.20 -35.38 25.49
CA LYS A 3 -21.65 -34.01 25.17
C LYS A 3 -20.68 -32.92 25.64
N VAL A 4 -19.93 -33.16 26.73
CA VAL A 4 -18.94 -32.22 27.27
C VAL A 4 -17.67 -32.21 26.42
N LEU A 5 -17.21 -33.38 25.94
CA LEU A 5 -16.11 -33.45 24.99
C LEU A 5 -16.44 -32.75 23.65
N ALA A 6 -17.68 -32.86 23.17
CA ALA A 6 -18.11 -32.18 21.95
C ALA A 6 -18.08 -30.65 22.09
N VAL A 7 -18.49 -30.11 23.24
CA VAL A 7 -18.48 -28.66 23.52
C VAL A 7 -17.04 -28.13 23.63
N ILE A 8 -16.14 -28.86 24.29
CA ILE A 8 -14.72 -28.49 24.37
C ILE A 8 -14.06 -28.55 23.00
N GLY A 9 -14.38 -29.57 22.19
CA GLY A 9 -13.88 -29.70 20.82
C GLY A 9 -14.30 -28.53 19.92
N VAL A 10 -15.56 -28.10 19.98
CA VAL A 10 -16.06 -26.93 19.24
C VAL A 10 -15.41 -25.64 19.75
N PHE A 11 -15.20 -25.50 21.07
CA PHE A 11 -14.54 -24.33 21.64
C PHE A 11 -13.06 -24.22 21.22
N CYS A 12 -12.34 -25.35 21.14
CA CYS A 12 -10.96 -25.39 20.64
C CYS A 12 -10.84 -24.98 19.16
N ILE A 13 -11.84 -25.29 18.33
CA ILE A 13 -11.87 -24.86 16.92
C ILE A 13 -11.98 -23.34 16.79
N PHE A 14 -12.63 -22.65 17.73
CA PHE A 14 -12.67 -21.17 17.78
C PHE A 14 -11.40 -20.53 18.34
N LEU A 15 -10.58 -21.28 19.09
CA LEU A 15 -9.30 -20.80 19.64
C LEU A 15 -8.14 -20.93 18.62
N ILE A 16 -8.32 -21.72 17.56
CA ILE A 16 -7.40 -21.81 16.41
C ILE A 16 -7.95 -20.89 15.31
N GLN A 17 -8.05 -19.58 15.58
CA GLN A 17 -8.10 -18.64 14.47
C GLN A 17 -6.69 -18.58 13.87
N PRO A 18 -6.51 -18.67 12.54
CA PRO A 18 -5.21 -18.43 11.94
C PRO A 18 -4.77 -17.00 12.28
N ALA A 19 -3.86 -16.89 13.24
CA ALA A 19 -3.18 -15.66 13.54
C ALA A 19 -2.36 -15.28 12.30
N VAL A 20 -2.59 -14.06 11.82
CA VAL A 20 -1.95 -13.42 10.66
C VAL A 20 -2.51 -13.85 9.31
N ARG A 21 -3.69 -13.31 8.95
CA ARG A 21 -3.94 -12.96 7.54
C ARG A 21 -2.88 -11.94 7.15
N ALA A 22 -2.07 -12.24 6.14
CA ALA A 22 -1.31 -11.20 5.44
C ALA A 22 -2.31 -10.09 5.10
N SER A 23 -2.07 -8.87 5.58
CA SER A 23 -2.97 -7.75 5.34
C SER A 23 -2.98 -7.48 3.83
N GLU A 24 -4.08 -7.81 3.17
CA GLU A 24 -4.27 -7.42 1.78
C GLU A 24 -4.27 -5.89 1.70
N LEU A 25 -3.38 -5.35 0.86
CA LEU A 25 -3.33 -3.91 0.62
C LEU A 25 -4.38 -3.57 -0.44
N THR A 26 -5.08 -2.45 -0.23
CA THR A 26 -5.87 -1.82 -1.28
C THR A 26 -4.93 -1.19 -2.30
N TYR A 27 -5.27 -1.24 -3.58
CA TYR A 27 -4.44 -0.68 -4.63
C TYR A 27 -5.27 -0.20 -5.83
N LEU A 28 -4.68 0.70 -6.62
CA LEU A 28 -5.13 1.02 -7.96
C LEU A 28 -4.24 0.31 -8.97
N PHE A 29 -4.87 -0.32 -9.96
CA PHE A 29 -4.20 -0.99 -11.07
C PHE A 29 -4.45 -0.22 -12.35
N MET A 30 -3.36 0.12 -13.03
CA MET A 30 -3.37 0.85 -14.28
C MET A 30 -2.59 0.04 -15.32
N PRO A 31 -3.25 -0.49 -16.36
CA PRO A 31 -2.59 -1.32 -17.36
C PRO A 31 -1.63 -0.49 -18.22
N ALA A 32 -0.63 -1.17 -18.79
CA ALA A 32 0.25 -0.53 -19.77
C ALA A 32 -0.54 -0.12 -21.02
N VAL A 33 -0.24 1.08 -21.52
CA VAL A 33 -0.81 1.63 -22.76
C VAL A 33 -0.36 0.81 -23.98
N ARG A 34 0.90 0.36 -23.97
CA ARG A 34 1.49 -0.46 -25.03
C ARG A 34 1.56 -1.92 -24.58
N GLN A 35 0.75 -2.74 -25.23
CA GLN A 35 0.72 -4.19 -25.02
C GLN A 35 1.57 -4.96 -26.04
N ASP A 36 2.11 -4.26 -27.04
CA ASP A 36 2.96 -4.81 -28.11
C ASP A 36 4.43 -4.99 -27.70
N LYS A 37 4.79 -4.63 -26.47
CA LYS A 37 6.16 -4.64 -25.94
C LYS A 37 6.25 -5.43 -24.63
N PRO A 38 7.44 -5.94 -24.26
CA PRO A 38 7.67 -6.47 -22.92
C PRO A 38 7.27 -5.44 -21.87
N GLN A 39 6.45 -5.90 -20.93
CA GLN A 39 5.90 -5.04 -19.88
C GLN A 39 6.79 -5.08 -18.65
N SER A 40 7.03 -3.91 -18.06
CA SER A 40 7.61 -3.78 -16.72
C SER A 40 6.55 -3.24 -15.76
N MET A 41 6.76 -3.42 -14.45
CA MET A 41 5.81 -2.97 -13.44
C MET A 41 6.45 -1.89 -12.56
N LEU A 42 5.73 -0.79 -12.38
CA LEU A 42 6.02 0.25 -11.39
C LEU A 42 5.06 0.10 -10.22
N VAL A 43 5.60 -0.18 -9.03
CA VAL A 43 4.85 -0.20 -7.78
C VAL A 43 5.10 1.13 -7.06
N MET A 44 4.04 1.90 -6.83
CA MET A 44 4.09 3.19 -6.17
C MET A 44 3.62 3.08 -4.73
N MET A 45 4.36 3.69 -3.82
CA MET A 45 4.04 3.77 -2.40
C MET A 45 3.96 5.24 -2.00
N HIS A 46 2.78 5.69 -1.56
CA HIS A 46 2.57 7.08 -1.18
C HIS A 46 3.26 7.41 0.16
N GLY A 47 3.47 8.70 0.41
CA GLY A 47 4.02 9.22 1.66
C GLY A 47 2.98 9.27 2.80
N TYR A 48 3.41 9.70 3.99
CA TYR A 48 2.49 9.89 5.13
C TYR A 48 1.37 10.90 4.81
N GLY A 49 0.12 10.56 5.14
CA GLY A 49 -1.01 11.47 4.98
C GLY A 49 -1.51 11.62 3.55
N ALA A 50 -1.01 10.78 2.64
CA ALA A 50 -1.45 10.61 1.26
C ALA A 50 -2.27 9.32 1.12
N ASN A 51 -2.74 9.03 -0.09
CA ASN A 51 -3.38 7.77 -0.47
C ASN A 51 -2.92 7.31 -1.88
N GLU A 52 -3.45 6.21 -2.34
CA GLU A 52 -3.13 5.59 -3.64
C GLU A 52 -3.58 6.41 -4.86
N GLN A 53 -4.53 7.33 -4.72
CA GLN A 53 -5.05 8.19 -5.80
C GLN A 53 -4.16 9.42 -6.05
N ASP A 54 -3.26 9.78 -5.12
CA ASP A 54 -2.37 10.95 -5.26
C ASP A 54 -1.39 10.85 -6.44
N PHE A 55 -1.29 9.68 -7.07
CA PHE A 55 -0.47 9.41 -8.25
C PHE A 55 -1.26 9.19 -9.54
N ASN A 56 -2.55 9.53 -9.60
CA ASN A 56 -3.40 9.23 -10.77
C ASN A 56 -2.90 9.85 -12.09
N ASP A 57 -2.17 10.96 -12.04
CA ASP A 57 -1.61 11.61 -13.24
C ASP A 57 -0.23 11.03 -13.64
N PHE A 58 0.40 10.24 -12.78
CA PHE A 58 1.76 9.71 -12.98
C PHE A 58 1.90 8.74 -14.18
N PRO A 59 0.90 7.89 -14.53
CA PRO A 59 0.96 7.05 -15.72
C PRO A 59 1.18 7.82 -17.03
N VAL A 60 0.82 9.11 -17.08
CA VAL A 60 0.98 9.94 -18.28
C VAL A 60 2.46 10.24 -18.57
N ILE A 61 3.32 10.21 -17.55
CA ILE A 61 4.73 10.60 -17.65
C ILE A 61 5.72 9.43 -17.65
N VAL A 62 5.24 8.19 -17.46
CA VAL A 62 6.08 6.98 -17.49
C VAL A 62 6.06 6.33 -18.88
N PRO A 63 7.07 5.51 -19.23
CA PRO A 63 7.07 4.75 -20.47
C PRO A 63 5.77 3.94 -20.67
N GLY A 64 5.20 4.01 -21.87
CA GLY A 64 3.89 3.40 -22.15
C GLY A 64 3.82 1.87 -22.06
N ASN A 65 4.95 1.16 -21.95
CA ASN A 65 5.00 -0.29 -21.72
C ASN A 65 5.03 -0.66 -20.22
N MET A 66 4.73 0.26 -19.32
CA MET A 66 4.71 0.00 -17.88
C MET A 66 3.30 -0.23 -17.35
N ILE A 67 3.13 -1.29 -16.56
CA ILE A 67 1.99 -1.48 -15.66
C ILE A 67 2.25 -0.64 -14.42
N VAL A 68 1.26 0.13 -13.96
CA VAL A 68 1.38 0.95 -12.76
C VAL A 68 0.44 0.42 -11.68
N VAL A 69 0.99 0.15 -10.49
CA VAL A 69 0.24 -0.30 -9.32
C VAL A 69 0.48 0.71 -8.20
N SER A 70 -0.55 1.42 -7.76
CA SER A 70 -0.48 2.39 -6.66
C SER A 70 -1.04 1.76 -5.39
N LEU A 71 -0.24 1.61 -4.34
CA LEU A 71 -0.64 0.93 -3.11
C LEU A 71 -1.15 1.92 -2.06
N ARG A 72 -2.24 1.57 -1.38
CA ARG A 72 -2.74 2.23 -0.17
C ARG A 72 -2.07 1.64 1.06
N ALA A 73 -1.53 2.48 1.93
CA ALA A 73 -0.97 2.03 3.20
C ALA A 73 -2.08 1.52 4.15
N PRO A 74 -1.81 0.53 5.02
CA PRO A 74 -2.86 -0.17 5.77
C PRO A 74 -3.41 0.59 6.97
N LEU A 75 -2.73 1.64 7.45
CA LEU A 75 -3.13 2.36 8.67
C LEU A 75 -3.79 3.70 8.30
N PRO A 76 -5.06 3.94 8.68
CA PRO A 76 -5.69 5.24 8.47
C PRO A 76 -5.09 6.30 9.40
N VAL A 77 -5.12 7.57 8.95
CA VAL A 77 -4.70 8.75 9.73
C VAL A 77 -5.88 9.67 10.03
N ALA A 78 -6.27 10.51 9.07
CA ALA A 78 -7.43 11.41 9.18
C ALA A 78 -8.00 11.71 7.78
N GLY A 79 -9.33 11.71 7.64
CA GLY A 79 -9.94 11.77 6.31
C GLY A 79 -9.55 10.56 5.45
N ASP A 80 -9.41 10.76 4.13
CA ASP A 80 -9.00 9.72 3.17
C ASP A 80 -7.46 9.65 3.04
N SER A 81 -6.77 9.50 4.18
CA SER A 81 -5.30 9.46 4.23
C SER A 81 -4.74 8.32 5.07
N TYR A 82 -3.56 7.83 4.68
CA TYR A 82 -2.99 6.59 5.19
C TYR A 82 -1.48 6.69 5.53
N GLN A 83 -0.99 5.74 6.32
CA GLN A 83 0.43 5.61 6.71
C GLN A 83 0.87 4.14 6.77
N TRP A 84 2.17 3.88 6.50
CA TRP A 84 2.72 2.53 6.42
C TRP A 84 3.05 1.91 7.78
N TYR A 85 3.42 2.75 8.74
CA TYR A 85 3.83 2.34 10.07
C TYR A 85 3.32 3.34 11.09
N ARG A 86 3.19 2.89 12.34
CA ARG A 86 2.86 3.76 13.46
C ARG A 86 4.10 4.57 13.82
N GLY A 87 3.98 5.89 13.82
CA GLY A 87 5.05 6.79 14.24
C GLY A 87 4.60 8.23 14.14
N GLN A 88 5.09 9.09 15.03
CA GLN A 88 4.92 10.53 14.86
C GLN A 88 6.07 11.05 14.01
N ILE A 89 5.75 11.61 12.84
CA ILE A 89 6.76 12.36 12.09
C ILE A 89 6.96 13.69 12.81
N ASN A 90 8.14 13.86 13.43
CA ASN A 90 8.54 15.16 13.94
C ASN A 90 8.93 16.06 12.77
N ARG A 91 7.98 16.82 12.23
CA ARG A 91 8.20 17.72 11.10
C ARG A 91 9.26 18.80 11.37
N ARG A 92 9.59 19.08 12.64
CA ARG A 92 10.69 20.01 12.98
C ARG A 92 12.08 19.43 12.72
N MET A 93 12.20 18.10 12.59
CA MET A 93 13.46 17.42 12.29
C MET A 93 13.65 17.12 10.79
N LEU A 94 12.61 17.28 9.97
CA LEU A 94 12.74 17.10 8.53
C LEU A 94 13.28 18.40 7.91
N PRO A 95 14.41 18.38 7.18
CA PRO A 95 14.78 19.51 6.36
C PRO A 95 13.69 19.76 5.32
N PRO A 96 13.39 21.02 4.94
CA PRO A 96 12.44 21.29 3.86
C PRO A 96 12.94 20.66 2.56
N ILE A 97 12.33 19.55 2.16
CA ILE A 97 12.60 18.92 0.87
C ILE A 97 11.77 19.67 -0.18
N SER A 98 12.44 20.40 -1.06
CA SER A 98 11.76 21.07 -2.16
C SER A 98 11.28 20.05 -3.20
N LYS A 99 10.15 20.34 -3.88
CA LYS A 99 9.70 19.53 -5.03
C LYS A 99 10.82 19.35 -6.06
N ALA A 100 11.67 20.36 -6.26
CA ALA A 100 12.82 20.29 -7.15
C ALA A 100 13.86 19.23 -6.75
N ALA A 101 14.15 19.09 -5.44
CA ALA A 101 15.08 18.09 -4.93
C ALA A 101 14.55 16.66 -5.17
N VAL A 102 13.25 16.44 -4.96
CA VAL A 102 12.59 15.15 -5.26
C VAL A 102 12.71 14.82 -6.76
N MET A 103 12.41 15.77 -7.64
CA MET A 103 12.48 15.56 -9.10
C MET A 103 13.89 15.35 -9.63
N GLN A 104 14.94 15.81 -8.92
CA GLN A 104 16.31 15.50 -9.29
C GLN A 104 16.66 14.02 -9.06
N TRP A 105 16.07 13.40 -8.04
CA TRP A 105 16.31 11.99 -7.71
C TRP A 105 15.77 11.04 -8.78
N PHE A 106 14.62 11.36 -9.38
CA PHE A 106 14.02 10.60 -10.48
C PHE A 106 14.74 10.73 -11.83
N ARG A 107 15.70 11.65 -11.96
CA ARG A 107 16.47 11.89 -13.20
C ARG A 107 17.84 11.20 -13.24
N ARG A 108 18.18 10.43 -12.21
CA ARG A 108 19.39 9.60 -12.16
C ARG A 108 19.02 8.15 -12.41
#